data_AF-A0A3L6T2P5-F1
#
_entry.id   AF-A0A3L6T2P5-F1
#
_cell.length_a   1.000
_cell.length_b   1.000
_cell.length_c   1.000
_cell.angle_alpha   90.00
_cell.angle_beta   90.00
_cell.angle_gamma   90.00
#
_symmetry.space_group_name_H-M   'P 1'
#
loop_
_entity.id
_entity.type
_entity.pdbx_description
1 polymer ?
#
loop_
_entity_poly.entity_id
_entity_poly.type
_entity_poly.pdbx_seq_one_letter_code
_entity_poly.pdbx_strand_id
1 'polypeptide(L)'
;MGLVTNPTGALMDEAMAILSILSSHPEGKAAIGAAEPVPVLVEMIGSGSPRNRENAAAVMLYLCSGEQQLVHLARAQECGIMVPLRELALNGTERGKRKAVLLLE
;
A
#
# COMPACT_ATOMS: atom_id res chain seq x y z
N MET A 1 15.47 -27.11 6.29
CA MET A 1 15.17 -26.68 4.91
C MET A 1 13.69 -26.93 4.60
N GLY A 2 12.78 -26.27 5.32
CA GLY A 2 11.34 -26.33 5.04
C GLY A 2 10.95 -25.03 4.36
N LEU A 3 11.13 -24.95 3.04
CA LEU A 3 11.09 -23.68 2.29
C LEU A 3 10.09 -23.69 1.13
N VAL A 4 9.12 -24.60 1.10
CA VAL A 4 8.09 -24.60 0.05
C VAL A 4 6.79 -25.22 0.57
N THR A 5 6.00 -24.48 1.36
CA THR A 5 4.62 -24.91 1.68
C THR A 5 3.57 -23.78 1.65
N ASN A 6 3.88 -22.62 1.05
CA ASN A 6 2.85 -21.71 0.52
C ASN A 6 3.44 -20.65 -0.43
N PRO A 7 3.63 -20.95 -1.73
CA PRO A 7 4.45 -20.12 -2.60
C PRO A 7 3.85 -18.75 -2.91
N THR A 8 2.53 -18.59 -2.91
CA THR A 8 1.91 -17.35 -3.42
C THR A 8 1.83 -16.24 -2.38
N GLY A 9 1.44 -16.56 -1.14
CA GLY A 9 1.22 -15.56 -0.08
C GLY A 9 2.52 -14.97 0.48
N ALA A 10 3.51 -15.82 0.77
CA ALA A 10 4.80 -15.38 1.28
C ALA A 10 5.58 -14.56 0.25
N LEU A 11 5.54 -14.96 -1.03
CA LEU A 11 6.15 -14.19 -2.11
C LEU A 11 5.47 -12.82 -2.26
N MET A 12 4.16 -12.74 -2.07
CA MET A 12 3.45 -11.47 -2.10
C MET A 12 3.86 -10.57 -0.93
N ASP A 13 4.00 -11.11 0.27
CA ASP A 13 4.50 -10.38 1.45
C ASP A 13 5.90 -9.79 1.22
N GLU A 14 6.78 -10.54 0.58
CA GLU A 14 8.14 -10.10 0.23
C GLU A 14 8.13 -9.03 -0.85
N ALA A 15 7.37 -9.23 -1.94
CA ALA A 15 7.25 -8.27 -3.02
C ALA A 15 6.67 -6.93 -2.53
N MET A 16 5.63 -6.96 -1.68
CA MET A 16 5.07 -5.75 -1.09
C MET A 16 6.05 -5.03 -0.16
N ALA A 17 6.89 -5.76 0.58
CA ALA A 17 7.93 -5.15 1.39
C ALA A 17 8.97 -4.44 0.52
N ILE A 18 9.38 -5.05 -0.61
CA ILE A 18 10.31 -4.44 -1.57
C ILE A 18 9.67 -3.19 -2.21
N LEU A 19 8.42 -3.28 -2.67
CA LEU A 19 7.70 -2.14 -3.24
C LEU A 19 7.60 -0.97 -2.24
N SER A 20 7.34 -1.26 -0.96
CA SER A 20 7.34 -0.24 0.08
C SER A 20 8.69 0.46 0.22
N ILE A 21 9.81 -0.26 0.11
CA ILE A 21 11.15 0.33 0.16
C ILE A 21 11.43 1.16 -1.10
N LEU A 22 11.11 0.63 -2.28
CA LEU A 22 11.36 1.33 -3.55
C LEU A 22 10.53 2.61 -3.65
N SER A 23 9.28 2.57 -3.19
CA SER A 23 8.39 3.75 -3.20
C SER A 23 8.89 4.93 -2.36
N SER A 24 9.77 4.71 -1.38
CA SER A 24 10.38 5.80 -0.61
C SER A 24 11.50 6.54 -1.35
N HIS A 25 11.89 6.07 -2.53
CA HIS A 25 12.96 6.65 -3.35
C HIS A 25 12.34 7.27 -4.63
N PRO A 26 12.82 8.42 -5.12
CA PRO A 26 12.20 9.11 -6.27
C PRO A 26 12.04 8.24 -7.51
N GLU A 27 13.07 7.47 -7.89
CA GLU A 27 13.07 6.62 -9.08
C GLU A 27 12.11 5.43 -8.91
N GLY A 28 12.13 4.80 -7.74
CA GLY A 28 11.24 3.69 -7.42
C GLY A 28 9.78 4.15 -7.36
N LYS A 29 9.51 5.30 -6.76
CA LYS A 29 8.19 5.94 -6.76
C LYS A 29 7.71 6.26 -8.17
N ALA A 30 8.56 6.84 -9.02
CA ALA A 30 8.20 7.15 -10.39
C ALA A 30 7.87 5.89 -11.19
N ALA A 31 8.71 4.84 -11.09
CA ALA A 31 8.48 3.56 -11.75
C ALA A 31 7.19 2.88 -11.27
N ILE A 32 6.94 2.88 -9.96
CA ILE A 32 5.72 2.34 -9.37
C ILE A 32 4.50 3.14 -9.83
N GLY A 33 4.55 4.47 -9.80
CA GLY A 33 3.45 5.33 -10.23
C GLY A 33 3.10 5.16 -11.71
N ALA A 34 4.09 4.98 -12.58
CA ALA A 34 3.91 4.72 -14.00
C ALA A 34 3.21 3.37 -14.29
N ALA A 35 3.23 2.42 -13.35
CA ALA A 35 2.50 1.16 -13.46
C ALA A 35 1.03 1.26 -13.01
N GLU A 36 0.54 2.47 -12.68
CA GLU A 36 -0.84 2.75 -12.25
C GLU A 36 -1.36 1.82 -11.14
N PRO A 37 -0.65 1.71 -10.00
CA PRO A 37 -0.85 0.65 -9.01
C PRO A 37 -2.05 0.91 -8.08
N VAL A 38 -2.71 2.06 -8.21
CA VAL A 38 -3.72 2.51 -7.23
C VAL A 38 -4.84 1.47 -7.01
N PRO A 39 -5.46 0.87 -8.04
CA PRO A 39 -6.52 -0.12 -7.81
C PRO A 39 -6.06 -1.33 -7.00
N VAL A 40 -4.89 -1.89 -7.33
CA VAL A 40 -4.36 -3.07 -6.62
C VAL A 40 -3.92 -2.70 -5.20
N LEU A 41 -3.39 -1.50 -4.98
CA LEU A 41 -3.04 -1.04 -3.62
C LEU A 41 -4.28 -0.88 -2.74
N VAL A 42 -5.40 -0.37 -3.28
CA VAL A 42 -6.66 -0.26 -2.54
C VAL A 42 -7.18 -1.65 -2.14
N GLU A 43 -7.16 -2.61 -3.06
CA GLU A 43 -7.52 -4.00 -2.76
C GLU A 43 -6.62 -4.57 -1.65
N MET A 44 -5.30 -4.40 -1.77
CA MET A 44 -4.33 -4.92 -0.81
C MET A 44 -4.44 -4.27 0.57
N ILE A 45 -4.86 -3.01 0.67
CA ILE A 45 -5.17 -2.35 1.95
C ILE A 45 -6.43 -2.96 2.59
N GLY A 46 -7.40 -3.40 1.79
CA GLY A 46 -8.64 -4.00 2.26
C GLY A 46 -8.52 -5.47 2.67
N SER A 47 -7.90 -6.30 1.83
CA SER A 47 -7.95 -7.77 1.94
C SER A 47 -6.61 -8.45 2.21
N GLY A 48 -5.50 -7.70 2.21
CA GLY A 48 -4.16 -8.26 2.39
C GLY A 48 -3.90 -8.84 3.78
N SER A 49 -2.78 -9.59 3.90
CA SER A 49 -2.20 -9.93 5.21
C SER A 49 -1.93 -8.65 6.03
N PRO A 50 -1.86 -8.69 7.37
CA PRO A 50 -1.56 -7.50 8.18
C PRO A 50 -0.30 -6.75 7.71
N ARG A 51 0.72 -7.49 7.27
CA ARG A 51 1.96 -6.95 6.71
C ARG A 51 1.74 -6.32 5.33
N ASN A 52 0.96 -6.97 4.46
CA ASN A 52 0.63 -6.42 3.14
C ASN A 52 -0.21 -5.17 3.21
N ARG A 53 -1.22 -5.12 4.07
CA ARG A 53 -2.05 -3.92 4.26
C ARG A 53 -1.21 -2.74 4.71
N GLU A 54 -0.30 -2.97 5.65
CA GLU A 54 0.64 -1.96 6.13
C GLU A 54 1.63 -1.49 5.04
N ASN A 55 2.16 -2.40 4.23
CA ASN A 55 3.09 -2.07 3.15
C ASN A 55 2.37 -1.38 1.99
N ALA A 56 1.16 -1.81 1.63
CA ALA A 56 0.34 -1.17 0.61
C ALA A 56 -0.03 0.26 1.01
N ALA A 57 -0.41 0.48 2.28
CA ALA A 57 -0.63 1.82 2.81
C ALA A 57 0.64 2.69 2.78
N ALA A 58 1.83 2.09 2.95
CA ALA A 58 3.10 2.81 2.82
C ALA A 58 3.36 3.25 1.38
N VAL A 59 3.20 2.33 0.42
CA VAL A 59 3.34 2.66 -1.01
C VAL A 59 2.34 3.75 -1.40
N MET A 60 1.09 3.65 -0.96
CA MET A 60 0.06 4.64 -1.22
C MET A 60 0.43 6.03 -0.67
N LEU A 61 0.95 6.12 0.57
CA LEU A 61 1.44 7.39 1.14
C LEU A 61 2.55 8.02 0.29
N TYR A 62 3.51 7.22 -0.15
CA TYR A 62 4.59 7.74 -0.97
C TYR A 62 4.09 8.22 -2.33
N LEU A 63 3.15 7.52 -2.97
CA LEU A 63 2.53 7.97 -4.23
C LEU A 63 1.71 9.24 -4.03
N CYS A 64 0.97 9.34 -2.93
CA CYS A 64 0.16 10.52 -2.56
C CYS A 64 0.99 11.68 -1.98
N SER A 65 2.23 11.83 -2.44
CA SER A 65 3.08 12.97 -2.09
C SER A 65 3.71 13.57 -3.35
N GLY A 66 4.17 14.82 -3.30
CA GLY A 66 4.83 15.46 -4.44
C GLY A 66 3.90 15.75 -5.62
N GLU A 67 4.45 15.82 -6.84
CA GLU A 67 3.76 16.41 -8.01
C GLU A 67 2.46 15.70 -8.42
N GLN A 68 2.40 14.37 -8.30
CA GLN A 68 1.22 13.60 -8.70
C GLN A 68 0.25 13.31 -7.55
N GLN A 69 0.43 13.95 -6.39
CA GLN A 69 -0.37 13.68 -5.18
C GLN A 69 -1.87 13.74 -5.44
N LEU A 70 -2.36 14.83 -6.05
CA LEU A 70 -3.80 15.01 -6.26
C LEU A 70 -4.40 13.96 -7.21
N VAL A 71 -3.62 13.52 -8.21
CA VAL A 71 -4.05 12.49 -9.16
C VAL A 71 -4.19 11.14 -8.46
N HIS A 72 -3.18 10.74 -7.67
CA HIS A 72 -3.21 9.46 -6.95
C HIS A 72 -4.29 9.44 -5.86
N LEU A 73 -4.50 10.56 -5.14
CA LEU A 73 -5.57 10.68 -4.14
C LEU A 73 -6.96 10.59 -4.77
N ALA A 74 -7.22 11.34 -5.86
CA ALA A 74 -8.49 11.28 -6.57
C ALA A 74 -8.78 9.86 -7.06
N ARG A 75 -7.78 9.21 -7.66
CA ARG A 75 -7.90 7.83 -8.13
C ARG A 75 -8.16 6.84 -6.99
N ALA A 76 -7.50 7.01 -5.85
CA ALA A 76 -7.71 6.16 -4.69
C ALA A 76 -9.14 6.29 -4.13
N GLN A 77 -9.68 7.51 -4.12
CA GLN A 77 -11.06 7.78 -3.73
C GLN A 77 -12.06 7.14 -4.70
N GLU A 78 -11.84 7.25 -6.01
CA GLU A 78 -12.65 6.55 -7.04
C GLU A 78 -12.64 5.02 -6.84
N CYS A 79 -11.49 4.46 -6.44
CA CYS A 79 -11.35 3.04 -6.12
C CYS A 79 -11.94 2.64 -4.75
N GLY A 80 -12.49 3.58 -3.98
CA GLY A 80 -13.17 3.27 -2.72
C GLY A 80 -12.23 3.07 -1.52
N ILE A 81 -11.06 3.71 -1.50
CA ILE A 81 -10.03 3.52 -0.45
C ILE A 81 -10.51 3.86 0.98
N MET A 82 -11.55 4.66 1.13
CA MET A 82 -11.98 5.21 2.44
C MET A 82 -12.36 4.15 3.47
N VAL A 83 -13.10 3.12 3.05
CA VAL A 83 -13.51 2.02 3.97
C VAL A 83 -12.29 1.17 4.38
N PRO A 84 -11.46 0.68 3.44
CA PRO A 84 -10.21 -0.01 3.77
C PRO A 84 -9.29 0.77 4.74
N LEU A 85 -9.16 2.09 4.57
CA LEU A 85 -8.34 2.92 5.46
C LEU A 85 -8.92 3.02 6.87
N ARG A 86 -10.24 3.22 7.01
CA ARG A 86 -10.88 3.25 8.33
C ARG A 86 -10.72 1.92 9.05
N GLU A 87 -10.89 0.81 8.34
CA GLU A 87 -10.66 -0.52 8.91
C GLU A 87 -9.20 -0.73 9.31
N LEU A 88 -8.25 -0.28 8.48
CA LEU A 88 -6.83 -0.38 8.78
C LEU A 88 -6.45 0.51 9.98
N ALA A 89 -7.05 1.68 10.13
CA ALA A 89 -6.84 2.58 11.26
C ALA A 89 -7.35 1.99 12.60
N LEU A 90 -8.39 1.16 12.55
CA LEU A 90 -8.96 0.50 13.74
C LEU A 90 -8.25 -0.81 14.07
N ASN A 91 -8.03 -1.65 13.07
CA ASN A 91 -7.68 -3.07 13.24
C ASN A 91 -6.28 -3.44 12.72
N GLY A 92 -5.53 -2.46 12.19
CA GLY A 92 -4.20 -2.69 11.62
C GLY A 92 -3.11 -2.97 12.65
N THR A 93 -1.92 -3.26 12.14
CA THR A 93 -0.69 -3.17 12.94
C THR A 93 -0.46 -1.72 13.39
N GLU A 94 0.36 -1.49 14.42
CA GLU A 94 0.66 -0.12 14.87
C GLU A 94 1.28 0.78 13.77
N ARG A 95 2.05 0.19 12.85
CA ARG A 95 2.55 0.91 11.67
C ARG A 95 1.46 1.11 10.62
N GLY A 96 0.61 0.12 10.37
CA GLY A 96 -0.52 0.22 9.44
C GLY A 96 -1.53 1.29 9.88
N LYS A 97 -1.89 1.32 11.17
CA LYS A 97 -2.80 2.32 11.75
C LYS A 97 -2.30 3.74 11.54
N ARG A 98 -1.04 4.01 11.90
CA ARG A 98 -0.42 5.35 11.71
C ARG A 98 -0.47 5.81 10.26
N LYS A 99 -0.17 4.91 9.31
CA LYS A 99 -0.21 5.23 7.89
C LYS A 99 -1.63 5.47 7.38
N ALA A 100 -2.59 4.70 7.87
CA ALA A 100 -4.00 4.86 7.52
C ALA A 100 -4.54 6.21 8.00
N VAL A 101 -4.18 6.64 9.21
CA VAL A 101 -4.55 7.96 9.73
C VAL A 101 -3.99 9.08 8.85
N LEU A 102 -2.71 9.01 8.46
CA LEU A 102 -2.10 10.00 7.56
C LEU A 102 -2.75 10.08 6.18
N LEU A 103 -3.35 8.99 5.68
CA LEU A 103 -4.09 8.97 4.41
C LEU A 103 -5.54 9.46 4.54
N LEU A 104 -6.05 9.58 5.76
CA LEU A 104 -7.41 10.05 6.06
C LEU A 104 -7.45 11.56 6.37
N GLU A 105 -6.30 12.19 6.61
CA GLU A 105 -6.11 13.62 6.83
C GLU A 105 -5.94 14.38 5.51
#